data_AF-A0A563EXZ7-F1
#
_entry.id   AF-A0A563EXZ7-F1
#
_cell.length_a   1.000
_cell.length_b   1.000
_cell.length_c   1.000
_cell.angle_alpha   90.00
_cell.angle_beta   90.00
_cell.angle_gamma   90.00
#
_symmetry.space_group_name_H-M   'P 1'
#
loop_
_entity.id
_entity.type
_entity.pdbx_description
1 polymer ?
#
loop_
_entity_poly.entity_id
_entity_poly.type
_entity_poly.pdbx_seq_one_letter_code
_entity_poly.pdbx_strand_id
1 'polypeptide(L)'
;MRTQPYVLLAPCYGNPKTRERYHKTIKGSINFESASYRDLLEPSQLAALRIFHPAGSAHFWGALASHNSDMDKLRPGDVVVFVGGGQVKAAGEIGFLFRNVELADLMWDQYEDERSFVNVYSVVNIQVIERPRREVWHNLGFNEDDNVAGQRLVVDERVPRILTELQIVTSTAEARIGAELAAISQALDTGTRVVPVEGFHTDVVSQHVAERNAEYARVESQLVDHYQRFHPDVVFTSFRTHNGMRADLFRVVDDEVEVVEAKSLATHEKVREAAAQLLDYSAHSPQPVTRLSALFPRRPAEAGISYLHRLGIDCVFRTDEGIFVREAATEERRQYMRPVWHSVG
;
A
#
# COMPACT_ATOMS: atom_id res chain seq x y z
N MET A 1 -15.90 -9.20 -12.31
CA MET A 1 -15.60 -8.03 -11.46
C MET A 1 -14.28 -7.44 -11.95
N ARG A 2 -14.13 -6.12 -12.00
CA ARG A 2 -12.90 -5.51 -12.52
C ARG A 2 -11.76 -5.71 -11.52
N THR A 3 -10.58 -6.13 -11.98
CA THR A 3 -9.45 -6.56 -11.14
C THR A 3 -8.52 -5.43 -10.72
N GLN A 4 -8.69 -4.22 -11.26
CA GLN A 4 -7.83 -3.06 -11.00
C GLN A 4 -8.68 -1.77 -11.02
N PRO A 5 -8.35 -0.71 -10.24
CA PRO A 5 -9.00 0.61 -10.33
C PRO A 5 -8.60 1.38 -11.59
N TYR A 6 -9.44 2.31 -12.07
CA TYR A 6 -9.11 3.24 -13.16
C TYR A 6 -8.41 4.43 -12.53
N VAL A 7 -7.66 5.18 -13.35
CA VAL A 7 -7.06 6.44 -12.90
C VAL A 7 -7.68 7.59 -13.68
N LEU A 8 -8.27 8.54 -12.99
CA LEU A 8 -8.72 9.82 -13.53
C LEU A 8 -7.64 10.88 -13.31
N LEU A 9 -7.08 11.42 -14.39
CA LEU A 9 -6.22 12.59 -14.31
C LEU A 9 -7.10 13.85 -14.29
N ALA A 10 -7.00 14.64 -13.23
CA ALA A 10 -7.83 15.82 -13.02
C ALA A 10 -6.98 17.11 -13.00
N PRO A 11 -7.20 18.06 -13.93
CA PRO A 11 -6.52 19.34 -13.89
C PRO A 11 -7.00 20.19 -12.71
N CYS A 12 -6.07 20.74 -11.93
CA CYS A 12 -6.39 21.52 -10.73
C CYS A 12 -5.80 22.95 -10.70
N TYR A 13 -4.95 23.33 -11.66
CA TYR A 13 -4.30 24.67 -11.68
C TYR A 13 -4.35 25.32 -13.08
N GLY A 14 -5.32 24.96 -13.93
CA GLY A 14 -5.42 25.50 -15.29
C GLY A 14 -5.64 27.02 -15.35
N ASN A 15 -6.27 27.61 -14.33
CA ASN A 15 -6.48 29.05 -14.17
C ASN A 15 -6.64 29.41 -12.67
N PRO A 16 -6.69 30.70 -12.30
CA PRO A 16 -6.83 31.12 -10.90
C PRO A 16 -8.06 30.54 -10.19
N LYS A 17 -9.23 30.49 -10.84
CA LYS A 17 -10.47 29.92 -10.27
C LYS A 17 -10.33 28.42 -10.03
N THR A 18 -9.79 27.66 -10.98
CA THR A 18 -9.54 26.21 -10.79
C THR A 18 -8.58 25.96 -9.63
N ARG A 19 -7.56 26.80 -9.48
CA ARG A 19 -6.65 26.72 -8.33
C ARG A 19 -7.36 27.02 -7.01
N GLU A 20 -8.22 28.03 -6.96
CA GLU A 20 -9.02 28.34 -5.78
C GLU A 20 -9.94 27.18 -5.39
N ARG A 21 -10.66 26.61 -6.37
CA ARG A 21 -11.49 25.41 -6.19
C ARG A 21 -10.68 24.26 -5.57
N TYR A 22 -9.47 24.02 -6.07
CA TYR A 22 -8.58 22.98 -5.52
C TYR A 22 -8.22 23.24 -4.06
N HIS A 23 -7.90 24.49 -3.70
CA HIS A 23 -7.60 24.81 -2.30
C HIS A 23 -8.83 24.66 -1.41
N LYS A 24 -10.01 25.05 -1.89
CA LYS A 24 -11.27 24.96 -1.15
C LYS A 24 -11.71 23.52 -0.91
N THR A 25 -11.71 22.68 -1.95
CA THR A 25 -12.41 21.38 -1.89
C THR A 25 -11.49 20.17 -1.87
N ILE A 26 -10.19 20.32 -2.16
CA ILE A 26 -9.20 19.23 -2.09
C ILE A 26 -8.18 19.46 -0.97
N LYS A 27 -7.52 20.63 -0.89
CA LYS A 27 -6.65 20.93 0.26
C LYS A 27 -7.47 21.20 1.53
N GLY A 28 -8.58 21.92 1.39
CA GLY A 28 -9.63 22.02 2.40
C GLY A 28 -10.64 20.89 2.28
N SER A 29 -11.68 20.92 3.10
CA SER A 29 -12.81 19.99 3.05
C SER A 29 -14.13 20.76 3.15
N ILE A 30 -15.21 20.12 2.70
CA ILE A 30 -16.57 20.65 2.75
C ILE A 30 -17.36 19.88 3.81
N ASN A 31 -17.91 20.60 4.78
CA ASN A 31 -18.88 20.06 5.72
C ASN A 31 -20.25 19.92 5.01
N PHE A 32 -20.50 18.75 4.45
CA PHE A 32 -21.72 18.47 3.69
C PHE A 32 -22.95 18.25 4.60
N GLU A 33 -22.75 18.13 5.91
CA GLU A 33 -23.84 18.09 6.91
C GLU A 33 -24.39 19.47 7.25
N SER A 34 -23.66 20.54 6.91
CA SER A 34 -24.17 21.89 7.13
C SER A 34 -25.38 22.18 6.23
N ALA A 35 -26.33 22.97 6.73
CA ALA A 35 -27.64 23.17 6.09
C ALA A 35 -27.52 23.54 4.60
N SER A 36 -26.61 24.46 4.26
CA SER A 36 -26.40 24.94 2.89
C SER A 36 -26.03 23.83 1.89
N TYR A 37 -25.32 22.79 2.31
CA TYR A 37 -24.98 21.66 1.44
C TYR A 37 -26.00 20.52 1.57
N ARG A 38 -26.45 20.25 2.79
CA ARG A 38 -27.39 19.17 3.10
C ARG A 38 -28.72 19.34 2.38
N ASP A 39 -29.22 20.57 2.30
CA ASP A 39 -30.52 20.86 1.67
C ASP A 39 -30.47 20.70 0.13
N LEU A 40 -29.28 20.71 -0.47
CA LEU A 40 -29.05 20.46 -1.89
C LEU A 40 -28.75 18.99 -2.21
N LEU A 41 -28.65 18.12 -1.19
CA LEU A 41 -28.36 16.70 -1.36
C LEU A 41 -29.64 15.87 -1.31
N GLU A 42 -29.80 15.00 -2.31
CA GLU A 42 -30.83 13.96 -2.25
C GLU A 42 -30.59 13.03 -1.04
N PRO A 43 -31.63 12.47 -0.40
CA PRO A 43 -31.45 11.59 0.76
C PRO A 43 -30.51 10.40 0.50
N SER A 44 -30.53 9.86 -0.72
CA SER A 44 -29.63 8.78 -1.16
C SER A 44 -28.17 9.25 -1.30
N GLN A 45 -27.94 10.49 -1.75
CA GLN A 45 -26.61 11.08 -1.85
C GLN A 45 -26.03 11.34 -0.46
N LEU A 46 -26.82 11.91 0.45
CA LEU A 46 -26.40 12.14 1.83
C LEU A 46 -26.07 10.83 2.56
N ALA A 47 -26.90 9.80 2.40
CA ALA A 47 -26.64 8.49 2.98
C ALA A 47 -25.34 7.87 2.44
N ALA A 48 -25.10 7.95 1.12
CA ALA A 48 -23.86 7.46 0.53
C ALA A 48 -22.63 8.25 1.01
N LEU A 49 -22.72 9.58 1.11
CA LEU A 49 -21.64 10.41 1.63
C LEU A 49 -21.30 10.04 3.08
N ARG A 50 -22.29 9.78 3.94
CA ARG A 50 -22.06 9.33 5.33
C ARG A 50 -21.33 7.99 5.42
N ILE A 51 -21.57 7.09 4.47
CA ILE A 51 -20.86 5.80 4.42
C ILE A 51 -19.37 6.00 4.15
N PHE A 52 -19.02 6.87 3.19
CA PHE A 52 -17.62 7.12 2.84
C PHE A 52 -16.94 8.15 3.75
N HIS A 53 -17.71 9.03 4.39
CA HIS A 53 -17.23 10.18 5.16
C HIS A 53 -18.01 10.32 6.48
N PRO A 54 -17.79 9.41 7.45
CA PRO A 54 -18.57 9.39 8.69
C PRO A 54 -18.39 10.66 9.55
N ALA A 55 -17.33 11.43 9.33
CA ALA A 55 -17.08 12.70 10.01
C ALA A 55 -18.01 13.84 9.55
N GLY A 56 -18.83 13.65 8.51
CA GLY A 56 -19.72 14.69 7.97
C GLY A 56 -19.03 15.74 7.10
N SER A 57 -17.74 15.56 6.81
CA SER A 57 -16.96 16.40 5.91
C SER A 57 -16.26 15.56 4.85
N ALA A 58 -16.19 16.06 3.61
CA ALA A 58 -15.56 15.37 2.50
C ALA A 58 -14.78 16.33 1.60
N HIS A 59 -13.82 15.77 0.86
CA HIS A 59 -13.17 16.44 -0.25
C HIS A 59 -13.95 16.20 -1.53
N PHE A 60 -14.08 17.21 -2.38
CA PHE A 60 -14.86 17.10 -3.61
C PHE A 60 -14.09 17.58 -4.82
N TRP A 61 -14.34 16.93 -5.95
CA TRP A 61 -14.00 17.45 -7.27
C TRP A 61 -15.09 17.11 -8.28
N GLY A 62 -15.01 17.71 -9.46
CA GLY A 62 -16.08 17.55 -10.44
C GLY A 62 -15.67 17.80 -11.87
N ALA A 63 -16.57 17.43 -12.77
CA ALA A 63 -16.40 17.50 -14.21
C ALA A 63 -17.63 18.13 -14.89
N LEU A 64 -17.37 18.79 -16.02
CA LEU A 64 -18.41 19.25 -16.94
C LEU A 64 -19.16 18.06 -17.58
N ALA A 65 -20.36 18.33 -18.11
CA ALA A 65 -21.16 17.34 -18.82
C ALA A 65 -20.44 16.70 -20.02
N SER A 66 -19.49 17.41 -20.63
CA SER A 66 -18.66 16.89 -21.73
C SER A 66 -17.85 15.64 -21.35
N HIS A 67 -17.66 15.39 -20.04
CA HIS A 67 -16.96 14.22 -19.52
C HIS A 67 -17.88 13.10 -19.04
N ASN A 68 -19.20 13.17 -19.28
CA ASN A 68 -20.16 12.17 -18.79
C ASN A 68 -19.75 10.73 -19.15
N SER A 69 -19.33 10.49 -20.39
CA SER A 69 -18.97 9.14 -20.85
C SER A 69 -17.78 8.52 -20.11
N ASP A 70 -16.83 9.34 -19.65
CA ASP A 70 -15.71 8.87 -18.82
C ASP A 70 -16.12 8.75 -17.35
N MET A 71 -16.91 9.69 -16.85
CA MET A 71 -17.42 9.66 -15.48
C MET A 71 -18.34 8.45 -15.22
N ASP A 72 -19.13 8.02 -16.21
CA ASP A 72 -20.01 6.84 -16.12
C ASP A 72 -19.24 5.52 -15.99
N LYS A 73 -17.95 5.50 -16.35
CA LYS A 73 -17.09 4.30 -16.20
C LYS A 73 -16.49 4.19 -14.81
N LEU A 74 -16.43 5.30 -14.08
CA LEU A 74 -15.80 5.37 -12.77
C LEU A 74 -16.68 4.74 -11.69
N ARG A 75 -16.03 4.20 -10.67
CA ARG A 75 -16.67 3.55 -9.52
C ARG A 75 -15.97 3.95 -8.23
N PRO A 76 -16.63 3.77 -7.07
CA PRO A 76 -15.95 3.81 -5.79
C PRO A 76 -14.69 2.93 -5.79
N GLY A 77 -13.57 3.46 -5.29
CA GLY A 77 -12.25 2.81 -5.28
C GLY A 77 -11.39 3.07 -6.52
N ASP A 78 -11.92 3.67 -7.59
CA ASP A 78 -11.06 4.22 -8.66
C ASP A 78 -10.24 5.39 -8.13
N VAL A 79 -9.10 5.69 -8.75
CA VAL A 79 -8.15 6.69 -8.25
C VAL A 79 -8.26 7.97 -9.06
N VAL A 80 -8.20 9.12 -8.39
CA VAL A 80 -8.00 10.43 -9.01
C VAL A 80 -6.59 10.93 -8.73
N VAL A 81 -5.92 11.47 -9.76
CA VAL A 81 -4.62 12.14 -9.65
C VAL A 81 -4.78 13.60 -10.08
N PHE A 82 -4.52 14.51 -9.14
CA PHE A 82 -4.62 15.94 -9.36
C PHE A 82 -3.32 16.49 -9.95
N VAL A 83 -3.40 17.07 -11.14
CA VAL A 83 -2.25 17.59 -11.90
C VAL A 83 -2.42 19.08 -12.14
N GLY A 84 -1.37 19.86 -11.90
CA GLY A 84 -1.47 21.31 -12.04
C GLY A 84 -0.19 22.06 -11.64
N GLY A 85 0.04 23.23 -12.26
CA GLY A 85 1.19 24.07 -11.93
C GLY A 85 2.54 23.39 -12.17
N GLY A 86 2.62 22.55 -13.21
CA GLY A 86 3.81 21.76 -13.53
C GLY A 86 4.07 20.58 -12.60
N GLN A 87 3.14 20.24 -11.69
CA GLN A 87 3.31 19.19 -10.68
C GLN A 87 2.15 18.19 -10.67
N VAL A 88 2.44 16.97 -10.20
CA VAL A 88 1.43 16.09 -9.60
C VAL A 88 1.24 16.56 -8.16
N LYS A 89 0.04 17.06 -7.85
CA LYS A 89 -0.25 17.76 -6.59
C LYS A 89 -0.70 16.80 -5.50
N ALA A 90 -1.66 15.94 -5.81
CA ALA A 90 -2.23 14.98 -4.88
C ALA A 90 -2.83 13.81 -5.64
N ALA A 91 -3.11 12.73 -4.93
CA ALA A 91 -3.95 11.65 -5.41
C ALA A 91 -4.87 11.17 -4.29
N GLY A 92 -5.97 10.51 -4.65
CA GLY A 92 -6.88 9.90 -3.70
C GLY A 92 -7.83 8.93 -4.39
N GLU A 93 -8.63 8.24 -3.60
CA GLU A 93 -9.64 7.32 -4.10
C GLU A 93 -10.98 8.03 -4.23
N ILE A 94 -11.70 7.70 -5.29
CA ILE A 94 -13.06 8.14 -5.51
C ILE A 94 -13.95 7.37 -4.53
N GLY A 95 -14.63 8.10 -3.64
CA GLY A 95 -15.61 7.55 -2.70
C GLY A 95 -16.97 7.38 -3.38
N PHE A 96 -17.79 8.44 -3.36
CA PHE A 96 -19.10 8.46 -3.98
C PHE A 96 -19.12 9.37 -5.22
N LEU A 97 -19.76 8.93 -6.31
CA LEU A 97 -19.99 9.71 -7.53
C LEU A 97 -21.48 9.93 -7.76
N PHE A 98 -21.85 11.13 -8.19
CA PHE A 98 -23.23 11.49 -8.48
C PHE A 98 -23.30 12.71 -9.40
N ARG A 99 -24.50 13.05 -9.85
CA ARG A 99 -24.76 14.27 -10.63
C ARG A 99 -25.61 15.23 -9.80
N ASN A 100 -25.11 16.44 -9.60
CA ASN A 100 -25.80 17.47 -8.85
C ASN A 100 -25.22 18.85 -9.21
N VAL A 101 -25.95 19.58 -10.05
CA VAL A 101 -25.52 20.89 -10.55
C VAL A 101 -25.56 21.95 -9.47
N GLU A 102 -26.63 21.99 -8.68
CA GLU A 102 -26.82 23.00 -7.62
C GLU A 102 -25.73 22.91 -6.55
N LEU A 103 -25.42 21.70 -6.11
CA LEU A 103 -24.32 21.47 -5.17
C LEU A 103 -22.96 21.86 -5.78
N ALA A 104 -22.75 21.54 -7.05
CA ALA A 104 -21.49 21.85 -7.73
C ALA A 104 -21.31 23.36 -7.90
N ASP A 105 -22.37 24.09 -8.23
CA ASP A 105 -22.37 25.55 -8.34
C ASP A 105 -22.13 26.21 -6.97
N LEU A 106 -22.70 25.67 -5.89
CA LEU A 106 -22.37 26.13 -4.52
C LEU A 106 -20.90 25.93 -4.16
N MET A 107 -20.28 24.84 -4.63
CA MET A 107 -18.88 24.53 -4.34
C MET A 107 -17.90 25.35 -5.19
N TRP A 108 -18.18 25.52 -6.48
CA TRP A 108 -17.19 25.94 -7.45
C TRP A 108 -17.57 27.16 -8.28
N ASP A 109 -18.78 27.69 -8.14
CA ASP A 109 -19.39 28.67 -9.03
C ASP A 109 -19.46 28.18 -10.49
N GLN A 110 -20.35 28.79 -11.27
CA GLN A 110 -20.45 28.54 -12.70
C GLN A 110 -19.19 29.03 -13.45
N TYR A 111 -18.95 28.46 -14.63
CA TYR A 111 -18.02 29.08 -15.58
C TYR A 111 -18.56 30.44 -16.05
N GLU A 112 -17.67 31.27 -16.58
CA GLU A 112 -18.00 32.62 -17.08
C GLU A 112 -19.00 32.60 -18.25
N ASP A 113 -19.17 31.46 -18.89
CA ASP A 113 -20.15 31.21 -19.95
C ASP A 113 -21.37 30.43 -19.47
N GLU A 114 -21.69 30.52 -18.16
CA GLU A 114 -22.83 29.87 -17.50
C GLU A 114 -22.80 28.33 -17.52
N ARG A 115 -21.70 27.72 -17.98
CA ARG A 115 -21.57 26.26 -17.88
C ARG A 115 -21.32 25.84 -16.44
N SER A 116 -22.11 24.90 -15.95
CA SER A 116 -21.95 24.30 -14.62
C SER A 116 -21.20 22.98 -14.66
N PHE A 117 -20.58 22.64 -13.54
CA PHE A 117 -20.15 21.27 -13.27
C PHE A 117 -21.38 20.38 -13.04
N VAL A 118 -21.35 19.17 -13.58
CA VAL A 118 -22.49 18.25 -13.49
C VAL A 118 -22.10 17.01 -12.70
N ASN A 119 -20.93 16.45 -12.99
CA ASN A 119 -20.44 15.27 -12.31
C ASN A 119 -19.69 15.70 -11.05
N VAL A 120 -20.11 15.18 -9.90
CA VAL A 120 -19.50 15.44 -8.59
C VAL A 120 -19.02 14.11 -8.04
N TYR A 121 -17.83 14.10 -7.46
CA TYR A 121 -17.36 12.97 -6.69
C TYR A 121 -16.64 13.41 -5.43
N SER A 122 -16.81 12.61 -4.38
CA SER A 122 -16.06 12.76 -3.14
C SER A 122 -14.74 12.01 -3.23
N VAL A 123 -13.70 12.46 -2.55
CA VAL A 123 -12.39 11.81 -2.53
C VAL A 123 -12.03 11.39 -1.10
N VAL A 124 -11.62 10.14 -0.93
CA VAL A 124 -11.09 9.56 0.31
C VAL A 124 -9.60 9.27 0.16
N ASN A 125 -8.91 9.04 1.28
CA ASN A 125 -7.49 8.66 1.30
C ASN A 125 -6.60 9.61 0.47
N ILE A 126 -6.82 10.92 0.61
CA ILE A 126 -6.02 11.91 -0.12
C ILE A 126 -4.60 11.93 0.42
N GLN A 127 -3.64 11.77 -0.49
CA GLN A 127 -2.22 11.98 -0.25
C GLN A 127 -1.71 13.17 -1.04
N VAL A 128 -0.94 14.04 -0.40
CA VAL A 128 -0.22 15.13 -1.04
C VAL A 128 1.08 14.57 -1.62
N ILE A 129 1.36 14.86 -2.89
CA ILE A 129 2.50 14.29 -3.62
C ILE A 129 3.53 15.39 -3.95
N GLU A 130 3.06 16.53 -4.49
CA GLU A 130 3.87 17.68 -4.89
C GLU A 130 5.19 17.35 -5.65
N ARG A 131 5.13 16.42 -6.62
CA ARG A 131 6.27 16.05 -7.48
C ARG A 131 6.23 16.73 -8.85
N PRO A 132 7.39 17.05 -9.47
CA PRO A 132 7.43 17.60 -10.83
C PRO A 132 6.75 16.66 -11.83
N ARG A 133 5.77 17.17 -12.59
CA ARG A 133 4.99 16.35 -13.53
C ARG A 133 5.88 15.71 -14.60
N ARG A 134 6.86 16.45 -15.11
CA ARG A 134 7.78 15.95 -16.15
C ARG A 134 8.51 14.68 -15.70
N GLU A 135 9.02 14.68 -14.47
CA GLU A 135 9.71 13.53 -13.88
C GLU A 135 8.78 12.32 -13.76
N VAL A 136 7.58 12.54 -13.20
CA VAL A 136 6.58 11.47 -13.07
C VAL A 136 6.18 10.93 -14.46
N TRP A 137 5.99 11.81 -15.44
CA TRP A 137 5.57 11.40 -16.79
C TRP A 137 6.65 10.61 -17.51
N HIS A 138 7.92 11.01 -17.33
CA HIS A 138 9.07 10.28 -17.83
C HIS A 138 9.07 8.84 -17.29
N ASN A 139 8.96 8.65 -15.98
CA ASN A 139 8.96 7.34 -15.32
C ASN A 139 7.80 6.44 -15.78
N LEU A 140 6.67 7.06 -16.13
CA LEU A 140 5.46 6.39 -16.57
C LEU A 140 5.38 6.15 -18.09
N GLY A 141 6.32 6.68 -18.87
CA GLY A 141 6.32 6.60 -20.33
C GLY A 141 5.26 7.48 -21.00
N PHE A 142 4.82 8.54 -20.35
CA PHE A 142 4.00 9.59 -20.98
C PHE A 142 4.89 10.59 -21.73
N ASN A 143 4.29 11.36 -22.63
CA ASN A 143 4.94 12.55 -23.18
C ASN A 143 5.11 13.58 -22.05
N GLU A 144 6.35 13.91 -21.68
CA GLU A 144 6.68 14.84 -20.57
C GLU A 144 6.02 16.23 -20.70
N ASP A 145 5.73 16.67 -21.92
CA ASP A 145 5.11 17.97 -22.21
C ASP A 145 3.58 17.95 -22.15
N ASP A 146 2.96 16.77 -21.99
CA ASP A 146 1.52 16.62 -21.88
C ASP A 146 0.98 17.37 -20.66
N ASN A 147 0.16 18.39 -20.94
CA ASN A 147 -0.27 19.35 -19.94
C ASN A 147 -1.56 18.98 -19.20
N VAL A 148 -2.21 17.86 -19.53
CA VAL A 148 -3.51 17.43 -18.99
C VAL A 148 -4.49 18.62 -18.95
N ALA A 149 -4.80 19.19 -20.11
CA ALA A 149 -5.68 20.37 -20.21
C ALA A 149 -7.15 20.12 -19.82
N GLY A 150 -7.56 18.85 -19.73
CA GLY A 150 -8.91 18.42 -19.37
C GLY A 150 -8.86 17.11 -18.60
N GLN A 151 -9.99 16.73 -17.99
CA GLN A 151 -10.07 15.43 -17.32
C GLN A 151 -9.83 14.29 -18.32
N ARG A 152 -9.06 13.29 -17.88
CA ARG A 152 -8.68 12.16 -18.73
C ARG A 152 -8.71 10.86 -17.96
N LEU A 153 -9.43 9.88 -18.47
CA LEU A 153 -9.47 8.54 -17.92
C LEU A 153 -8.34 7.67 -18.49
N VAL A 154 -7.58 7.05 -17.60
CA VAL A 154 -6.53 6.06 -17.93
C VAL A 154 -7.03 4.68 -17.51
N VAL A 155 -7.11 3.78 -18.50
CA VAL A 155 -7.73 2.46 -18.35
C VAL A 155 -6.82 1.29 -18.72
N ASP A 156 -5.61 1.60 -19.20
CA ASP A 156 -4.68 0.64 -19.81
C ASP A 156 -3.56 0.23 -18.84
N GLU A 157 -2.53 -0.43 -19.38
CA GLU A 157 -1.35 -0.94 -18.67
C GLU A 157 -0.51 0.14 -17.95
N ARG A 158 -0.84 1.43 -18.10
CA ARG A 158 -0.22 2.51 -17.34
C ARG A 158 -0.79 2.64 -15.94
N VAL A 159 -2.01 2.14 -15.68
CA VAL A 159 -2.63 2.21 -14.35
C VAL A 159 -1.74 1.59 -13.26
N PRO A 160 -1.23 0.34 -13.37
CA PRO A 160 -0.37 -0.23 -12.34
C PRO A 160 0.91 0.58 -12.10
N ARG A 161 1.46 1.15 -13.18
CA ARG A 161 2.66 2.00 -13.12
C ARG A 161 2.37 3.29 -12.37
N ILE A 162 1.25 3.95 -12.64
CA ILE A 162 0.83 5.17 -11.93
C ILE A 162 0.68 4.90 -10.44
N LEU A 163 -0.03 3.83 -10.07
CA LEU A 163 -0.23 3.48 -8.66
C LEU A 163 1.11 3.22 -7.96
N THR A 164 2.02 2.51 -8.62
CA THR A 164 3.35 2.20 -8.07
C THR A 164 4.23 3.45 -7.95
N GLU A 165 4.36 4.24 -9.02
CA GLU A 165 5.21 5.43 -9.08
C GLU A 165 4.77 6.51 -8.09
N LEU A 166 3.46 6.63 -7.86
CA LEU A 166 2.89 7.58 -6.93
C LEU A 166 2.68 6.99 -5.53
N GLN A 167 3.09 5.73 -5.31
CA GLN A 167 2.93 5.01 -4.04
C GLN A 167 1.48 5.01 -3.52
N ILE A 168 0.50 4.95 -4.43
CA ILE A 168 -0.92 4.94 -4.10
C ILE A 168 -1.32 3.51 -3.74
N VAL A 169 -1.62 3.28 -2.47
CA VAL A 169 -2.27 2.05 -2.00
C VAL A 169 -3.77 2.32 -1.89
N THR A 170 -4.57 1.59 -2.66
CA THR A 170 -6.04 1.75 -2.61
C THR A 170 -6.64 0.93 -1.48
N SER A 171 -7.74 1.39 -0.89
CA SER A 171 -8.54 0.69 0.12
C SER A 171 -8.91 -0.74 -0.31
N THR A 172 -9.12 -0.97 -1.60
CA THR A 172 -9.36 -2.32 -2.15
C THR A 172 -8.10 -3.19 -2.11
N ALA A 173 -6.93 -2.62 -2.45
CA ALA A 173 -5.66 -3.33 -2.30
C ALA A 173 -5.36 -3.60 -0.82
N GLU A 174 -5.66 -2.67 0.08
CA GLU A 174 -5.53 -2.84 1.53
C GLU A 174 -6.46 -3.93 2.05
N ALA A 175 -7.75 -3.91 1.69
CA ALA A 175 -8.70 -4.95 2.07
C ALA A 175 -8.27 -6.33 1.56
N ARG A 176 -7.68 -6.40 0.36
CA ARG A 176 -7.13 -7.65 -0.17
C ARG A 176 -5.92 -8.14 0.63
N ILE A 177 -5.01 -7.24 1.00
CA ILE A 177 -3.85 -7.56 1.85
C ILE A 177 -4.34 -8.04 3.22
N GLY A 178 -5.28 -7.31 3.85
CA GLY A 178 -5.87 -7.71 5.14
C GLY A 178 -6.57 -9.07 5.06
N ALA A 179 -7.35 -9.33 3.99
CA ALA A 179 -7.97 -10.63 3.76
C ALA A 179 -6.93 -11.74 3.55
N GLU A 180 -5.83 -11.45 2.84
CA GLU A 180 -4.73 -12.39 2.65
C GLU A 180 -4.01 -12.70 3.98
N LEU A 181 -3.69 -11.68 4.78
CA LEU A 181 -3.12 -11.84 6.11
C LEU A 181 -4.04 -12.62 7.04
N ALA A 182 -5.33 -12.32 7.05
CA ALA A 182 -6.32 -13.05 7.82
C ALA A 182 -6.41 -14.53 7.39
N ALA A 183 -6.39 -14.81 6.08
CA ALA A 183 -6.39 -16.18 5.56
C ALA A 183 -5.10 -16.94 5.90
N ILE A 184 -3.94 -16.29 5.81
CA ILE A 184 -2.65 -16.87 6.22
C ILE A 184 -2.67 -17.15 7.72
N SER A 185 -3.09 -16.17 8.52
CA SER A 185 -3.18 -16.31 9.97
C SER A 185 -4.11 -17.46 10.35
N GLN A 186 -5.28 -17.59 9.72
CA GLN A 186 -6.17 -18.74 9.91
C GLN A 186 -5.54 -20.08 9.50
N ALA A 187 -4.81 -20.12 8.38
CA ALA A 187 -4.11 -21.32 7.92
C ALA A 187 -2.92 -21.71 8.80
N LEU A 188 -2.38 -20.77 9.57
CA LEU A 188 -1.42 -21.03 10.64
C LEU A 188 -2.18 -21.48 11.91
N ASP A 189 -3.26 -20.80 12.29
CA ASP A 189 -4.05 -21.07 13.51
C ASP A 189 -4.84 -22.38 13.52
N THR A 190 -4.97 -23.11 12.39
CA THR A 190 -5.57 -24.46 12.37
C THR A 190 -4.89 -25.52 13.28
N GLY A 191 -3.95 -25.11 14.14
CA GLY A 191 -3.42 -25.88 15.28
C GLY A 191 -3.58 -25.27 16.69
N THR A 192 -3.91 -23.98 16.89
CA THR A 192 -4.05 -23.38 18.24
C THR A 192 -4.91 -22.11 18.24
N ARG A 193 -5.73 -21.92 19.29
CA ARG A 193 -6.70 -20.82 19.45
C ARG A 193 -6.06 -19.64 20.20
N VAL A 194 -6.04 -18.45 19.58
CA VAL A 194 -5.78 -17.17 20.29
C VAL A 194 -6.88 -16.17 19.93
N VAL A 195 -7.44 -15.54 20.97
CA VAL A 195 -8.49 -14.51 20.89
C VAL A 195 -7.81 -13.13 20.93
N PRO A 196 -8.10 -12.21 19.99
CA PRO A 196 -7.59 -10.84 20.07
C PRO A 196 -8.42 -9.99 21.03
N VAL A 197 -7.73 -9.10 21.76
CA VAL A 197 -8.30 -8.11 22.67
C VAL A 197 -8.56 -6.82 21.91
N GLU A 198 -9.78 -6.30 22.02
CA GLU A 198 -10.22 -5.02 21.45
C GLU A 198 -9.74 -3.80 22.25
N GLY A 199 -9.46 -2.73 21.50
CA GLY A 199 -9.85 -1.35 21.83
C GLY A 199 -8.74 -0.43 22.34
N PHE A 200 -8.45 0.66 21.59
CA PHE A 200 -8.82 2.04 21.97
C PHE A 200 -8.54 3.05 20.84
N HIS A 201 -9.35 4.12 20.83
CA HIS A 201 -9.44 5.22 19.87
C HIS A 201 -8.19 6.12 19.78
N THR A 202 -7.71 6.40 18.54
CA THR A 202 -7.07 7.67 18.11
C THR A 202 -6.79 7.68 16.59
N ASP A 203 -7.28 8.71 15.90
CA ASP A 203 -6.96 9.17 14.53
C ASP A 203 -6.79 8.11 13.40
N VAL A 204 -7.77 8.12 12.49
CA VAL A 204 -8.02 7.14 11.40
C VAL A 204 -6.77 6.74 10.60
N VAL A 205 -5.84 7.66 10.33
CA VAL A 205 -4.61 7.34 9.56
C VAL A 205 -3.58 6.58 10.42
N SER A 206 -3.47 6.92 11.69
CA SER A 206 -2.55 6.29 12.66
C SER A 206 -3.03 4.89 13.03
N GLN A 207 -4.34 4.72 13.19
CA GLN A 207 -5.00 3.45 13.48
C GLN A 207 -4.75 2.41 12.40
N HIS A 208 -4.97 2.75 11.13
CA HIS A 208 -4.79 1.79 10.04
C HIS A 208 -3.34 1.30 9.92
N VAL A 209 -2.34 2.15 10.18
CA VAL A 209 -0.93 1.74 10.16
C VAL A 209 -0.59 0.88 11.38
N ALA A 210 -1.06 1.23 12.57
CA ALA A 210 -0.80 0.47 13.79
C ALA A 210 -1.47 -0.91 13.78
N GLU A 211 -2.73 -0.99 13.38
CA GLU A 211 -3.48 -2.23 13.21
C GLU A 211 -2.81 -3.14 12.16
N ARG A 212 -2.42 -2.56 11.01
CA ARG A 212 -1.72 -3.30 9.96
C ARG A 212 -0.37 -3.84 10.43
N ASN A 213 0.42 -3.04 11.15
CA ASN A 213 1.69 -3.49 11.70
C ASN A 213 1.49 -4.61 12.73
N ALA A 214 0.42 -4.55 13.52
CA ALA A 214 0.05 -5.60 14.46
C ALA A 214 -0.35 -6.91 13.74
N GLU A 215 -1.11 -6.81 12.64
CA GLU A 215 -1.47 -7.99 11.83
C GLU A 215 -0.25 -8.66 11.19
N TYR A 216 0.66 -7.88 10.59
CA TYR A 216 1.92 -8.39 10.05
C TYR A 216 2.75 -9.10 11.12
N ALA A 217 2.97 -8.45 12.27
CA ALA A 217 3.74 -8.99 13.38
C ALA A 217 3.12 -10.29 13.94
N ARG A 218 1.78 -10.40 13.94
CA ARG A 218 1.07 -11.61 14.35
C ARG A 218 1.35 -12.79 13.41
N VAL A 219 1.25 -12.58 12.10
CA VAL A 219 1.55 -13.64 11.11
C VAL A 219 3.01 -14.08 11.20
N GLU A 220 3.93 -13.13 11.34
CA GLU A 220 5.37 -13.42 11.53
C GLU A 220 5.61 -14.25 12.78
N SER A 221 5.01 -13.86 13.91
CA SER A 221 5.11 -14.61 15.17
C SER A 221 4.55 -16.03 15.07
N GLN A 222 3.38 -16.20 14.43
CA GLN A 222 2.77 -17.52 14.18
C GLN A 222 3.66 -18.40 13.29
N LEU A 223 4.25 -17.80 12.25
CA LEU A 223 5.13 -18.51 11.33
C LEU A 223 6.41 -18.99 12.01
N VAL A 224 7.01 -18.16 12.87
CA VAL A 224 8.18 -18.50 13.69
C VAL A 224 7.87 -19.68 14.61
N ASP A 225 6.77 -19.60 15.36
CA ASP A 225 6.34 -20.66 16.29
C ASP A 225 6.07 -21.99 15.55
N HIS A 226 5.43 -21.94 14.38
CA HIS A 226 5.23 -23.12 13.54
C HIS A 226 6.55 -23.72 13.03
N TYR A 227 7.49 -22.88 12.59
CA TYR A 227 8.79 -23.33 12.11
C TYR A 227 9.61 -23.99 13.23
N GLN A 228 9.58 -23.44 14.45
CA GLN A 228 10.22 -24.06 15.61
C GLN A 228 9.61 -25.43 15.95
N ARG A 229 8.28 -25.56 15.94
CA ARG A 229 7.61 -26.85 16.19
C ARG A 229 7.90 -27.90 15.12
N PHE A 230 8.09 -27.47 13.87
CA PHE A 230 8.46 -28.36 12.77
C PHE A 230 9.87 -28.93 12.93
N HIS A 231 10.73 -28.27 13.73
CA HIS A 231 12.09 -28.70 14.04
C HIS A 231 12.27 -28.91 15.55
N PRO A 232 11.60 -29.93 16.15
CA PRO A 232 11.62 -30.15 17.60
C PRO A 232 13.01 -30.46 18.16
N ASP A 233 13.90 -30.98 17.31
CA ASP A 233 15.27 -31.34 17.67
C ASP A 233 16.24 -30.15 17.57
N VAL A 234 15.76 -28.97 17.14
CA VAL A 234 16.59 -27.77 16.95
C VAL A 234 16.20 -26.71 17.96
N VAL A 235 17.17 -26.30 18.78
CA VAL A 235 16.98 -25.19 19.71
C VAL A 235 17.23 -23.87 18.98
N PHE A 236 16.15 -23.11 18.76
CA PHE A 236 16.25 -21.74 18.29
C PHE A 236 16.20 -20.75 19.46
N THR A 237 16.98 -19.69 19.33
CA THR A 237 17.02 -18.54 20.22
C THR A 237 16.81 -17.26 19.40
N SER A 238 16.95 -16.09 20.00
CA SER A 238 16.94 -14.80 19.28
C SER A 238 17.99 -13.88 19.90
N PHE A 239 18.56 -12.97 19.12
CA PHE A 239 19.46 -11.93 19.63
C PHE A 239 18.99 -10.54 19.20
N ARG A 240 19.55 -9.51 19.83
CA ARG A 240 19.32 -8.11 19.47
C ARG A 240 20.59 -7.45 18.99
N THR A 241 20.48 -6.62 17.96
CA THR A 241 21.56 -5.73 17.52
C THR A 241 21.71 -4.55 18.49
N HIS A 242 22.80 -3.79 18.38
CA HIS A 242 23.03 -2.62 19.22
C HIS A 242 21.97 -1.52 19.05
N ASN A 243 21.29 -1.49 17.90
CA ASN A 243 20.19 -0.57 17.61
C ASN A 243 18.84 -1.07 18.14
N GLY A 244 18.82 -2.18 18.88
CA GLY A 244 17.63 -2.74 19.51
C GLY A 244 16.76 -3.61 18.59
N MET A 245 17.12 -3.75 17.31
CA MET A 245 16.44 -4.67 16.39
C MET A 245 16.67 -6.12 16.82
N ARG A 246 15.68 -6.99 16.66
CA ARG A 246 15.72 -8.40 17.10
C ARG A 246 15.64 -9.30 15.87
N ALA A 247 16.57 -10.24 15.74
CA ALA A 247 16.44 -11.32 14.76
C ALA A 247 15.40 -12.33 15.25
N ASP A 248 14.52 -12.80 14.36
CA ASP A 248 13.43 -13.70 14.74
C ASP A 248 13.95 -15.02 15.32
N LEU A 249 14.82 -15.71 14.56
CA LEU A 249 15.44 -16.94 14.99
C LEU A 249 16.95 -16.95 14.75
N PHE A 250 17.65 -17.49 15.71
CA PHE A 250 19.09 -17.70 15.72
C PHE A 250 19.37 -19.09 16.27
N ARG A 251 20.18 -19.89 15.55
CA ARG A 251 20.62 -21.18 16.05
C ARG A 251 22.11 -21.39 15.79
N VAL A 252 22.71 -22.18 16.67
CA VAL A 252 24.09 -22.65 16.57
C VAL A 252 24.05 -24.16 16.75
N VAL A 253 24.46 -24.90 15.73
CA VAL A 253 24.58 -26.36 15.76
C VAL A 253 25.95 -26.71 15.19
N ASP A 254 26.83 -27.24 16.03
CA ASP A 254 28.24 -27.47 15.69
C ASP A 254 28.89 -26.19 15.12
N ASP A 255 29.38 -26.24 13.88
CA ASP A 255 29.97 -25.11 13.16
C ASP A 255 28.94 -24.33 12.31
N GLU A 256 27.66 -24.73 12.31
CA GLU A 256 26.60 -24.05 11.57
C GLU A 256 25.90 -23.00 12.45
N VAL A 257 26.11 -21.73 12.11
CA VAL A 257 25.42 -20.57 12.68
C VAL A 257 24.40 -20.06 11.67
N GLU A 258 23.12 -20.11 12.01
CA GLU A 258 22.04 -19.67 11.13
C GLU A 258 21.20 -18.55 11.77
N VAL A 259 20.93 -17.53 10.97
CA VAL A 259 19.91 -16.50 11.25
C VAL A 259 18.74 -16.70 10.31
N VAL A 260 17.53 -16.72 10.85
CA VAL A 260 16.28 -16.81 10.08
C VAL A 260 15.43 -15.58 10.38
N GLU A 261 14.89 -14.97 9.33
CA GLU A 261 13.98 -13.83 9.41
C GLU A 261 12.64 -14.21 8.78
N ALA A 262 11.55 -14.07 9.53
CA ALA A 262 10.20 -14.35 9.06
C ALA A 262 9.57 -13.12 8.41
N LYS A 263 8.74 -13.37 7.39
CA LYS A 263 7.89 -12.34 6.80
C LYS A 263 6.47 -12.82 6.69
N SER A 264 5.58 -11.87 6.92
CA SER A 264 4.12 -12.05 6.89
C SER A 264 3.55 -12.31 5.50
N LEU A 265 4.24 -11.91 4.42
CA LEU A 265 3.84 -12.14 3.03
C LEU A 265 5.05 -12.51 2.16
N ALA A 266 4.78 -13.17 1.03
CA ALA A 266 5.78 -13.57 0.04
C ALA A 266 5.92 -12.58 -1.13
N THR A 267 5.62 -11.29 -0.90
CA THR A 267 5.73 -10.24 -1.92
C THR A 267 7.19 -9.83 -2.16
N HIS A 268 7.48 -9.21 -3.31
CA HIS A 268 8.83 -8.75 -3.63
C HIS A 268 9.35 -7.71 -2.61
N GLU A 269 8.47 -6.86 -2.08
CA GLU A 269 8.80 -5.90 -1.02
C GLU A 269 9.27 -6.61 0.25
N LYS A 270 8.50 -7.60 0.73
CA LYS A 270 8.86 -8.38 1.92
C LYS A 270 10.12 -9.22 1.72
N VAL A 271 10.34 -9.73 0.52
CA VAL A 271 11.61 -10.39 0.16
C VAL A 271 12.80 -9.45 0.31
N ARG A 272 12.68 -8.19 -0.15
CA ARG A 272 13.74 -7.19 0.00
C ARG A 272 13.94 -6.77 1.45
N GLU A 273 12.86 -6.62 2.20
CA GLU A 273 12.88 -6.32 3.64
C GLU A 273 13.64 -7.41 4.41
N ALA A 274 13.28 -8.69 4.21
CA ALA A 274 13.97 -9.82 4.83
C ALA A 274 15.46 -9.85 4.47
N ALA A 275 15.81 -9.64 3.20
CA ALA A 275 17.21 -9.60 2.78
C ALA A 275 18.00 -8.48 3.47
N ALA A 276 17.42 -7.29 3.58
CA ALA A 276 18.05 -6.15 4.25
C ALA A 276 18.28 -6.44 5.74
N GLN A 277 17.27 -6.95 6.44
CA GLN A 277 17.38 -7.30 7.86
C GLN A 277 18.37 -8.43 8.12
N LEU A 278 18.36 -9.49 7.30
CA LEU A 278 19.30 -10.60 7.44
C LEU A 278 20.77 -10.16 7.27
N LEU A 279 21.03 -9.26 6.32
CA LEU A 279 22.37 -8.69 6.13
C LEU A 279 22.78 -7.76 7.28
N ASP A 280 21.84 -7.02 7.87
CA ASP A 280 22.09 -6.21 9.06
C ASP A 280 22.39 -7.11 10.28
N TYR A 281 21.57 -8.13 10.50
CA TYR A 281 21.75 -9.09 11.60
C TYR A 281 23.04 -9.88 11.48
N SER A 282 23.48 -10.23 10.27
CA SER A 282 24.72 -10.99 10.09
C SER A 282 25.96 -10.23 10.57
N ALA A 283 25.98 -8.92 10.40
CA ALA A 283 27.06 -8.05 10.85
C ALA A 283 27.09 -7.89 12.39
N HIS A 284 25.95 -8.08 13.04
CA HIS A 284 25.78 -7.93 14.49
C HIS A 284 25.58 -9.26 15.23
N SER A 285 25.74 -10.38 14.53
CA SER A 285 25.54 -11.71 15.09
C SER A 285 26.57 -12.01 16.19
N PRO A 286 26.17 -12.66 17.30
CA PRO A 286 27.09 -13.05 18.37
C PRO A 286 28.19 -14.02 17.91
N GLN A 287 27.97 -14.74 16.80
CA GLN A 287 28.91 -15.66 16.19
C GLN A 287 28.92 -15.46 14.67
N PRO A 288 30.04 -15.76 13.96
CA PRO A 288 30.11 -15.65 12.50
C PRO A 288 29.02 -16.51 11.83
N VAL A 289 28.05 -15.84 11.22
CA VAL A 289 26.92 -16.48 10.52
C VAL A 289 27.38 -17.29 9.31
N THR A 290 27.09 -18.58 9.30
CA THR A 290 27.40 -19.44 8.16
C THR A 290 26.24 -19.59 7.19
N ARG A 291 25.00 -19.26 7.60
CA ARG A 291 23.80 -19.35 6.79
C ARG A 291 22.76 -18.28 7.14
N LEU A 292 22.13 -17.72 6.12
CA LEU A 292 20.99 -16.80 6.24
C LEU A 292 19.77 -17.41 5.57
N SER A 293 18.59 -17.26 6.18
CA SER A 293 17.34 -17.82 5.66
C SER A 293 16.18 -16.83 5.80
N ALA A 294 15.46 -16.60 4.70
CA ALA A 294 14.21 -15.84 4.74
C ALA A 294 13.04 -16.82 4.76
N LEU A 295 12.16 -16.68 5.76
CA LEU A 295 11.05 -17.58 6.05
C LEU A 295 9.71 -16.94 5.67
N PHE A 296 8.93 -17.61 4.81
CA PHE A 296 7.67 -17.10 4.27
C PHE A 296 6.49 -18.07 4.48
N PRO A 297 5.24 -17.56 4.57
CA PRO A 297 4.05 -18.41 4.71
C PRO A 297 3.71 -19.16 3.43
N ARG A 298 4.25 -18.74 2.28
CA ARG A 298 4.11 -19.35 0.94
C ARG A 298 5.36 -19.11 0.11
N ARG A 299 5.55 -19.88 -0.96
CA ARG A 299 6.67 -19.71 -1.90
C ARG A 299 6.63 -18.33 -2.56
N PRO A 300 7.67 -17.48 -2.43
CA PRO A 300 7.78 -16.24 -3.21
C PRO A 300 7.86 -16.50 -4.72
N ALA A 301 7.60 -15.46 -5.51
CA ALA A 301 7.82 -15.53 -6.95
C ALA A 301 9.29 -15.80 -7.29
N GLU A 302 9.54 -16.45 -8.43
CA GLU A 302 10.88 -16.88 -8.86
C GLU A 302 11.93 -15.75 -8.85
N ALA A 303 11.53 -14.54 -9.27
CA ALA A 303 12.40 -13.38 -9.24
C ALA A 303 12.84 -12.98 -7.82
N GLY A 304 11.98 -13.17 -6.82
CA GLY A 304 12.29 -12.94 -5.40
C GLY A 304 13.27 -13.99 -4.86
N ILE A 305 13.05 -15.26 -5.20
CA ILE A 305 13.95 -16.36 -4.81
C ILE A 305 15.33 -16.17 -5.45
N SER A 306 15.37 -15.88 -6.76
CA SER A 306 16.59 -15.53 -7.49
C SER A 306 17.32 -14.31 -6.89
N TYR A 307 16.60 -13.35 -6.31
CA TYR A 307 17.20 -12.23 -5.58
C TYR A 307 17.87 -12.68 -4.27
N LEU A 308 17.19 -13.49 -3.45
CA LEU A 308 17.76 -14.05 -2.21
C LEU A 308 18.98 -14.92 -2.49
N HIS A 309 18.91 -15.81 -3.48
CA HIS A 309 20.00 -16.70 -3.86
C HIS A 309 21.23 -15.94 -4.34
N ARG A 310 21.05 -14.83 -5.07
CA ARG A 310 22.16 -13.92 -5.42
C ARG A 310 22.83 -13.29 -4.20
N LEU A 311 22.20 -13.26 -3.04
CA LEU A 311 22.79 -12.79 -1.79
C LEU A 311 23.30 -13.94 -0.89
N GLY A 312 23.22 -15.19 -1.37
CA GLY A 312 23.59 -16.38 -0.59
C GLY A 312 22.57 -16.74 0.49
N ILE A 313 21.35 -16.17 0.41
CA ILE A 313 20.28 -16.34 1.39
C ILE A 313 19.34 -17.46 0.92
N ASP A 314 19.06 -18.42 1.79
CA ASP A 314 18.10 -19.49 1.51
C ASP A 314 16.66 -18.95 1.57
N CYS A 315 15.79 -19.50 0.73
CA CYS A 315 14.35 -19.26 0.81
C CYS A 315 13.69 -20.45 1.51
N VAL A 316 13.03 -20.20 2.63
CA VAL A 316 12.23 -21.21 3.34
C VAL A 316 10.77 -20.80 3.27
N PHE A 317 9.88 -21.72 2.92
CA PHE A 317 8.46 -21.42 2.88
C PHE A 317 7.61 -22.61 3.32
N ARG A 318 6.43 -22.31 3.83
CA ARG A 318 5.43 -23.31 4.18
C ARG A 318 4.63 -23.73 2.95
N THR A 319 4.42 -25.04 2.77
CA THR A 319 3.53 -25.61 1.75
C THR A 319 2.08 -25.64 2.26
N ASP A 320 1.12 -25.88 1.37
CA ASP A 320 -0.29 -26.02 1.75
C ASP A 320 -0.54 -27.22 2.69
N GLU A 321 0.35 -28.22 2.68
CA GLU A 321 0.34 -29.37 3.61
C GLU A 321 0.91 -29.02 5.00
N GLY A 322 1.38 -27.80 5.18
CA GLY A 322 1.95 -27.31 6.43
C GLY A 322 3.41 -27.70 6.67
N ILE A 323 4.08 -28.26 5.66
CA ILE A 323 5.49 -28.63 5.69
C ILE A 323 6.36 -27.43 5.31
N PHE A 324 7.53 -27.28 5.91
CA PHE A 324 8.49 -26.27 5.49
C PHE A 324 9.47 -26.83 4.45
N VAL A 325 9.55 -26.16 3.30
CA VAL A 325 10.47 -26.49 2.21
C VAL A 325 11.54 -25.40 2.14
N ARG A 326 12.79 -25.84 1.98
CA ARG A 326 13.96 -24.97 1.81
C ARG A 326 14.46 -25.05 0.37
N GLU A 327 14.48 -23.91 -0.30
CA GLU A 327 15.21 -23.69 -1.54
C GLU A 327 16.52 -22.99 -1.22
N ALA A 328 17.58 -23.81 -1.09
CA ALA A 328 18.90 -23.33 -0.69
C ALA A 328 19.57 -22.51 -1.80
N ALA A 329 20.25 -21.42 -1.40
CA ALA A 329 21.23 -20.80 -2.27
C ALA A 329 22.41 -21.77 -2.47
N THR A 330 23.09 -21.67 -3.61
CA THR A 330 24.25 -22.53 -3.87
C THR A 330 25.37 -22.25 -2.86
N GLU A 331 26.11 -23.30 -2.47
CA GLU A 331 27.18 -23.16 -1.48
C GLU A 331 28.29 -22.25 -1.99
N GLU A 332 28.60 -22.28 -3.29
CA GLU A 332 29.56 -21.37 -3.93
C GLU A 332 29.12 -19.91 -3.74
N ARG A 333 27.83 -19.63 -3.89
CA ARG A 333 27.32 -18.26 -3.75
C ARG A 333 27.33 -17.83 -2.29
N ARG A 334 27.04 -18.74 -1.37
CA ARG A 334 27.13 -18.52 0.07
C ARG A 334 28.55 -18.16 0.50
N GLN A 335 29.53 -18.97 0.08
CA GLN A 335 30.95 -18.72 0.36
C GLN A 335 31.42 -17.39 -0.20
N TYR A 336 30.99 -17.03 -1.42
CA TYR A 336 31.29 -15.73 -2.02
C TYR A 336 30.72 -14.56 -1.19
N MET A 337 29.54 -14.72 -0.60
CA MET A 337 28.87 -13.65 0.15
C MET A 337 29.26 -13.57 1.63
N ARG A 338 29.80 -14.64 2.24
CA ARG A 338 30.23 -14.65 3.65
C ARG A 338 31.13 -13.48 4.04
N PRO A 339 32.15 -13.06 3.25
CA PRO A 339 32.93 -11.88 3.57
C PRO A 339 32.08 -10.62 3.70
N VAL A 340 31.04 -10.46 2.86
CA VAL A 340 30.12 -9.31 2.90
C VAL A 340 29.26 -9.34 4.15
N TRP A 341 28.78 -10.52 4.55
CA TRP A 341 27.98 -10.71 5.77
C TRP A 341 28.73 -10.37 7.05
N HIS A 342 30.05 -10.58 7.05
CA HIS A 342 30.95 -10.37 8.18
C HIS A 342 31.80 -9.11 8.06
N SER A 343 31.61 -8.32 7.01
CA SER A 343 32.41 -7.10 6.80
C SER A 343 32.09 -6.11 7.91
N VAL A 344 32.95 -6.10 8.93
CA VAL A 344 33.06 -5.05 9.93
C VAL A 344 33.54 -3.80 9.19
N GLY A 345 32.70 -2.76 9.14
CA GLY A 345 33.17 -1.41 8.86
C GLY A 345 34.11 -0.94 9.96
#